data_AF-A0A963GQJ2-F1
#
_entry.id   AF-A0A963GQJ2-F1
#
_cell.length_a   1.000
_cell.length_b   1.000
_cell.length_c   1.000
_cell.angle_alpha   90.00
_cell.angle_beta   90.00
_cell.angle_gamma   90.00
#
_symmetry.space_group_name_H-M   'P 1'
#
loop_
_entity.id
_entity.type
_entity.pdbx_description
1 polymer ?
#
loop_
_entity_poly.entity_id
_entity_poly.type
_entity_poly.pdbx_seq_one_letter_code
_entity_poly.pdbx_strand_id
1 'polypeptide(L)'
;PRSEIAALIAELRIVISDQPWDFFQHTDLLDFPGARSREQIKDLPTFLEGNDALQSLFLRGKVAYLFERYCAEQELTSMLLCIGPSNQEVKTLPEMVYDWVVSTHGATPEQRTQQPTALFLVLTKFDMEFEEKAGERSPEGRWTTRLESSLLNFFGKQHEWPHQWDSQGCFRNSYWLRNPNFKAKHMFDYDEGGRETEVRRGEKNRIEMFRTAFLRDQNANRHFRNPVEAWNAGLMLNDGGITYLAQNLRPLCNPELKRQQLTGQTLQLREQMAERIDHYHVSDNPEQELEKRLEAARQVAARLIDCAGEQRFGELLRSLQTDSDDLESIYYRIETRLPDDEQSVSAPTIGTAVDTRKMKALLGLAGSADAKAEEEEPRKDDAALFAREAVAEWMRDLQDLSGDKSRCDYYRVPEALMAEFVKELISGAQRMKLEERIVAQTRQVTGFRMKFEQIVALPSRLTANLLNRYVDFLGYDALELDKRPLLPLESGPRPVFPPRAVPRGGPQLSERQSTYDQDYYTDWIRAYLDLVERNARFHDGAEVDLAANRNLGELLTRLRSAA
;
A
#
# COMPACT_ATOMS: atom_id res chain seq x y z
N PRO A 1 26.84 -31.71 -24.06
CA PRO A 1 25.60 -32.00 -23.31
C PRO A 1 25.60 -31.56 -21.84
N ARG A 2 26.58 -31.90 -20.99
CA ARG A 2 26.50 -31.58 -19.54
C ARG A 2 26.40 -30.07 -19.25
N SER A 3 27.19 -29.25 -19.93
CA SER A 3 27.16 -27.78 -19.80
C SER A 3 25.86 -27.17 -20.32
N GLU A 4 25.35 -27.66 -21.45
CA GLU A 4 24.09 -27.21 -22.06
C GLU A 4 22.89 -27.56 -21.17
N ILE A 5 22.83 -28.80 -20.68
CA ILE A 5 21.81 -29.25 -19.74
C ILE A 5 21.90 -28.39 -18.46
N ALA A 6 23.09 -28.23 -17.89
CA ALA A 6 23.32 -27.36 -16.74
C ALA A 6 23.02 -25.87 -17.02
N ALA A 7 22.91 -25.42 -18.26
CA ALA A 7 22.46 -24.07 -18.58
C ALA A 7 20.93 -23.99 -18.72
N LEU A 8 20.31 -25.00 -19.33
CA LEU A 8 18.91 -24.95 -19.77
C LEU A 8 17.89 -25.48 -18.75
N ILE A 9 18.25 -26.44 -17.88
CA ILE A 9 17.28 -27.07 -16.97
C ILE A 9 17.35 -26.47 -15.57
N ALA A 10 16.22 -26.36 -14.87
CA ALA A 10 16.22 -26.04 -13.45
C ALA A 10 16.61 -27.26 -12.60
N GLU A 11 16.07 -28.43 -12.94
CA GLU A 11 16.18 -29.66 -12.17
C GLU A 11 16.34 -30.90 -13.05
N LEU A 12 16.97 -31.93 -12.50
CA LEU A 12 17.03 -33.27 -13.09
C LEU A 12 16.25 -34.22 -12.19
N ARG A 13 15.14 -34.76 -12.68
CA ARG A 13 14.33 -35.71 -11.94
C ARG A 13 14.89 -37.12 -12.06
N ILE A 14 15.35 -37.68 -10.93
CA ILE A 14 15.83 -39.06 -10.83
C ILE A 14 14.83 -39.85 -10.00
N VAL A 15 14.23 -40.89 -10.60
CA VAL A 15 13.28 -41.75 -9.88
C VAL A 15 14.07 -42.74 -9.01
N ILE A 16 13.81 -42.72 -7.71
CA ILE A 16 14.40 -43.66 -6.76
C ILE A 16 13.75 -45.03 -7.00
N SER A 17 14.56 -46.05 -7.33
CA SER A 17 14.08 -47.41 -7.61
C SER A 17 13.63 -48.15 -6.35
N ASP A 18 14.44 -48.06 -5.28
CA ASP A 18 14.19 -48.70 -3.99
C ASP A 18 13.81 -47.62 -2.98
N GLN A 19 12.60 -47.67 -2.44
CA GLN A 19 12.13 -46.70 -1.43
C GLN A 19 12.44 -47.23 -0.02
N PRO A 20 13.54 -46.79 0.63
CA PRO A 20 13.90 -47.30 1.96
C PRO A 20 12.94 -46.83 3.06
N TRP A 21 12.21 -45.74 2.81
CA TRP A 21 11.25 -45.14 3.74
C TRP A 21 9.92 -44.89 3.04
N ASP A 22 8.82 -45.07 3.77
CA ASP A 22 7.45 -44.96 3.26
C ASP A 22 7.07 -43.54 2.83
N PHE A 23 7.65 -42.51 3.48
CA PHE A 23 7.36 -41.13 3.15
C PHE A 23 7.80 -40.71 1.74
N PHE A 24 8.67 -41.48 1.07
CA PHE A 24 9.03 -41.26 -0.34
C PHE A 24 7.89 -41.57 -1.33
N GLN A 25 6.75 -42.12 -0.86
CA GLN A 25 5.55 -42.26 -1.69
C GLN A 25 4.94 -40.91 -2.09
N HIS A 26 5.18 -39.87 -1.29
CA HIS A 26 4.56 -38.56 -1.46
C HIS A 26 5.52 -37.40 -1.15
N THR A 27 6.82 -37.68 -1.02
CA THR A 27 7.87 -36.69 -0.76
C THR A 27 9.02 -36.89 -1.72
N ASP A 28 9.44 -35.82 -2.38
CA ASP A 28 10.64 -35.79 -3.20
C ASP A 28 11.84 -35.28 -2.39
N LEU A 29 13.04 -35.78 -2.68
CA LEU A 29 14.28 -35.27 -2.12
C LEU A 29 14.93 -34.32 -3.13
N LEU A 30 15.06 -33.06 -2.75
CA LEU A 30 15.72 -32.04 -3.55
C LEU A 30 17.16 -31.86 -3.07
N ASP A 31 18.12 -32.12 -3.97
CA ASP A 31 19.54 -31.88 -3.71
C ASP A 31 20.01 -30.62 -4.44
N PHE A 32 20.49 -29.64 -3.67
CA PHE A 32 20.96 -28.37 -4.20
C PHE A 32 22.47 -28.43 -4.46
N PRO A 33 22.95 -27.84 -5.57
CA PRO A 33 24.37 -27.63 -5.74
C PRO A 33 24.93 -26.80 -4.57
N GLY A 34 26.08 -27.22 -4.02
CA GLY A 34 26.62 -26.62 -2.81
C GLY A 34 26.78 -25.10 -2.91
N ALA A 35 26.31 -24.39 -1.88
CA ALA A 35 26.28 -22.94 -1.86
C ALA A 35 27.68 -22.31 -2.07
N ARG A 36 27.70 -21.14 -2.70
CA ARG A 36 28.93 -20.39 -3.02
C ARG A 36 28.73 -18.92 -2.69
N SER A 37 29.74 -18.31 -2.08
CA SER A 37 29.73 -16.86 -1.83
C SER A 37 29.66 -16.08 -3.15
N ARG A 38 28.83 -15.03 -3.19
CA ARG A 38 28.81 -14.07 -4.28
C ARG A 38 30.20 -13.40 -4.38
N GLU A 39 30.74 -13.34 -5.59
CA GLU A 39 32.02 -12.66 -5.85
C GLU A 39 31.79 -11.15 -5.83
N GLN A 40 32.60 -10.40 -5.10
CA GLN A 40 32.55 -8.94 -5.17
C GLN A 40 33.35 -8.47 -6.39
N ILE A 41 32.65 -8.31 -7.51
CA ILE A 41 33.24 -7.82 -8.76
C ILE A 41 33.20 -6.29 -8.75
N LYS A 42 34.37 -5.66 -8.59
CA LYS A 42 34.50 -4.19 -8.55
C LYS A 42 34.42 -3.56 -9.94
N ASP A 43 35.00 -4.23 -10.94
CA ASP A 43 34.99 -3.80 -12.33
C ASP A 43 34.64 -5.00 -13.23
N LEU A 44 33.47 -4.94 -13.85
CA LEU A 44 32.92 -6.04 -14.64
C LEU A 44 33.67 -6.26 -15.96
N PRO A 45 34.05 -5.22 -16.74
CA PRO A 45 34.84 -5.39 -17.96
C PRO A 45 36.15 -6.13 -17.73
N THR A 46 36.96 -5.70 -16.75
CA THR A 46 38.25 -6.35 -16.44
C THR A 46 38.04 -7.79 -15.94
N PHE A 47 36.99 -8.05 -15.16
CA PHE A 47 36.70 -9.40 -14.69
C PHE A 47 36.35 -10.35 -15.84
N LEU A 48 35.58 -9.88 -16.83
CA LEU A 48 35.15 -10.67 -17.98
C LEU A 48 36.27 -11.02 -18.97
N GLU A 49 37.44 -10.37 -18.89
CA GLU A 49 38.63 -10.75 -19.66
C GLU A 49 39.24 -12.09 -19.21
N GLY A 50 38.89 -12.57 -18.01
CA GLY A 50 39.31 -13.87 -17.51
C GLY A 50 38.63 -15.04 -18.22
N ASN A 51 39.41 -16.06 -18.62
CA ASN A 51 38.93 -17.22 -19.39
C ASN A 51 37.70 -17.93 -18.78
N ASP A 52 37.58 -17.98 -17.45
CA ASP A 52 36.49 -18.70 -16.75
C ASP A 52 35.47 -17.75 -16.06
N ALA A 53 35.57 -16.44 -16.31
CA ALA A 53 34.80 -15.42 -15.61
C ALA A 53 33.28 -15.59 -15.79
N LEU A 54 32.84 -15.80 -17.03
CA LEU A 54 31.43 -16.05 -17.36
C LEU A 54 30.91 -17.34 -16.75
N GLN A 55 31.72 -18.40 -16.75
CA GLN A 55 31.35 -19.68 -16.15
C GLN A 55 31.17 -19.54 -14.63
N SER A 56 32.10 -18.88 -13.94
CA SER A 56 32.01 -18.60 -12.50
C SER A 56 30.76 -17.79 -12.16
N LEU A 57 30.48 -16.73 -12.92
CA LEU A 57 29.29 -15.89 -12.77
C LEU A 57 28.00 -16.69 -12.94
N PHE A 58 27.91 -17.45 -14.04
CA PHE A 58 26.72 -18.22 -14.36
C PHE A 58 26.45 -19.28 -13.28
N LEU A 59 27.46 -20.03 -12.85
CA LEU A 59 27.30 -21.06 -11.83
C LEU A 59 26.83 -20.45 -10.50
N ARG A 60 27.45 -19.36 -10.03
CA ARG A 60 27.07 -18.71 -8.77
C ARG A 60 25.67 -18.10 -8.84
N GLY A 61 25.35 -17.41 -9.94
CA GLY A 61 24.04 -16.84 -10.18
C GLY A 61 22.95 -17.91 -10.21
N LYS A 62 23.22 -19.03 -10.90
CA LYS A 62 22.27 -20.14 -10.98
C LYS A 62 22.04 -20.83 -9.64
N VAL A 63 23.09 -21.12 -8.85
CA VAL A 63 22.92 -21.76 -7.54
C VAL A 63 22.08 -20.87 -6.61
N ALA A 64 22.34 -19.57 -6.58
CA ALA A 64 21.55 -18.63 -5.79
C ALA A 64 20.10 -18.56 -6.28
N TYR A 65 19.90 -18.39 -7.59
CA TYR A 65 18.57 -18.30 -8.18
C TYR A 65 17.72 -19.55 -7.94
N LEU A 66 18.30 -20.75 -8.08
CA LEU A 66 17.55 -21.98 -7.85
C LEU A 66 17.04 -22.03 -6.41
N PHE A 67 17.90 -21.81 -5.41
CA PHE A 67 17.46 -21.82 -4.02
C PHE A 67 16.37 -20.75 -3.75
N GLU A 68 16.58 -19.52 -4.21
CA GLU A 68 15.60 -18.44 -4.07
C GLU A 68 14.26 -18.80 -4.73
N ARG A 69 14.30 -19.44 -5.90
CA ARG A 69 13.10 -19.91 -6.62
C ARG A 69 12.33 -20.95 -5.82
N TYR A 70 12.97 -22.00 -5.31
CA TYR A 70 12.28 -23.05 -4.54
C TYR A 70 11.73 -22.52 -3.20
N CYS A 71 12.39 -21.52 -2.60
CA CYS A 71 11.85 -20.80 -1.45
C CYS A 71 10.61 -19.97 -1.83
N ALA A 72 10.69 -19.19 -2.91
CA ALA A 72 9.61 -18.31 -3.35
C ALA A 72 8.37 -19.08 -3.86
N GLU A 73 8.58 -20.20 -4.56
CA GLU A 73 7.54 -21.13 -5.00
C GLU A 73 7.01 -21.99 -3.84
N GLN A 74 7.59 -21.85 -2.64
CA GLN A 74 7.26 -22.59 -1.42
C GLN A 74 7.31 -24.12 -1.59
N GLU A 75 8.17 -24.63 -2.45
CA GLU A 75 8.29 -26.07 -2.70
C GLU A 75 9.09 -26.78 -1.60
N LEU A 76 9.83 -26.03 -0.77
CA LEU A 76 10.60 -26.57 0.35
C LEU A 76 9.72 -26.70 1.60
N THR A 77 9.41 -27.95 1.97
CA THR A 77 8.65 -28.27 3.20
C THR A 77 9.55 -28.49 4.41
N SER A 78 10.76 -29.03 4.20
CA SER A 78 11.76 -29.25 5.25
C SER A 78 13.14 -29.05 4.67
N MET A 79 14.07 -28.56 5.50
CA MET A 79 15.43 -28.23 5.08
C MET A 79 16.45 -29.04 5.90
N LEU A 80 17.27 -29.82 5.20
CA LEU A 80 18.42 -30.51 5.78
C LEU A 80 19.69 -29.69 5.53
N LEU A 81 20.19 -29.04 6.58
CA LEU A 81 21.39 -28.22 6.52
C LEU A 81 22.63 -29.06 6.85
N CYS A 82 23.28 -29.58 5.82
CA CYS A 82 24.44 -30.46 5.95
C CYS A 82 25.75 -29.67 6.11
N ILE A 83 26.37 -29.72 7.29
CA ILE A 83 27.58 -28.95 7.64
C ILE A 83 28.75 -29.88 8.02
N GLY A 84 29.85 -29.81 7.27
CA GLY A 84 31.10 -30.55 7.56
C GLY A 84 32.05 -29.81 8.53
N PRO A 85 33.13 -30.47 9.03
CA PRO A 85 34.00 -30.01 10.12
C PRO A 85 35.03 -28.93 9.74
N SER A 86 34.64 -28.00 8.87
CA SER A 86 35.48 -26.91 8.38
C SER A 86 34.79 -25.56 8.55
N ASN A 87 35.59 -24.49 8.58
CA ASN A 87 35.07 -23.12 8.54
C ASN A 87 34.19 -22.94 7.30
N GLN A 88 32.99 -22.40 7.50
CA GLN A 88 32.06 -22.13 6.42
C GLN A 88 32.44 -20.81 5.73
N GLU A 89 32.75 -20.88 4.43
CA GLU A 89 33.19 -19.71 3.65
C GLU A 89 32.04 -19.02 2.91
N VAL A 90 30.82 -19.58 3.00
CA VAL A 90 29.64 -19.08 2.29
C VAL A 90 28.93 -18.00 3.10
N LYS A 91 29.32 -16.73 2.90
CA LYS A 91 28.81 -15.60 3.69
C LYS A 91 27.31 -15.34 3.52
N THR A 92 26.71 -15.77 2.40
CA THR A 92 25.30 -15.56 2.09
C THR A 92 24.38 -16.62 2.68
N LEU A 93 24.91 -17.76 3.13
CA LEU A 93 24.10 -18.87 3.62
C LEU A 93 23.28 -18.52 4.88
N PRO A 94 23.78 -17.73 5.85
CA PRO A 94 22.98 -17.32 7.01
C PRO A 94 21.69 -16.59 6.65
N GLU A 95 21.78 -15.58 5.76
CA GLU A 95 20.62 -14.82 5.28
C GLU A 95 19.62 -15.74 4.56
N MET A 96 20.11 -16.58 3.64
CA MET A 96 19.26 -17.50 2.87
C MET A 96 18.46 -18.47 3.76
N VAL A 97 19.09 -18.98 4.82
CA VAL A 97 18.41 -19.85 5.79
C VAL A 97 17.42 -19.04 6.63
N TYR A 98 17.78 -17.83 7.04
CA TYR A 98 16.90 -16.95 7.81
C TYR A 98 15.63 -16.59 7.03
N ASP A 99 15.75 -16.18 5.77
CA ASP A 99 14.61 -15.86 4.89
C ASP A 99 13.65 -17.03 4.77
N TRP A 100 14.19 -18.25 4.58
CA TRP A 100 13.37 -19.45 4.53
C TRP A 100 12.68 -19.75 5.88
N VAL A 101 13.37 -19.56 7.01
CA VAL A 101 12.78 -19.70 8.35
C VAL A 101 11.65 -18.68 8.56
N VAL A 102 11.85 -17.42 8.18
CA VAL A 102 10.84 -16.37 8.29
C VAL A 102 9.62 -16.71 7.44
N SER A 103 9.83 -17.18 6.21
CA SER A 103 8.75 -17.55 5.29
C SER A 103 7.98 -18.80 5.73
N THR A 104 8.67 -19.78 6.33
CA THR A 104 8.08 -21.09 6.65
C THR A 104 7.52 -21.15 8.07
N HIS A 105 8.29 -20.70 9.07
CA HIS A 105 7.95 -20.80 10.50
C HIS A 105 7.53 -19.46 11.11
N GLY A 106 7.95 -18.34 10.52
CA GLY A 106 7.68 -16.99 11.01
C GLY A 106 8.91 -16.26 11.54
N ALA A 107 8.79 -14.94 11.60
CA ALA A 107 9.87 -14.06 12.03
C ALA A 107 10.14 -14.15 13.53
N THR A 108 9.09 -14.35 14.33
CA THR A 108 9.17 -14.30 15.81
C THR A 108 9.12 -15.70 16.44
N PRO A 109 9.72 -15.89 17.63
CA PRO A 109 9.67 -17.17 18.35
C PRO A 109 8.23 -17.67 18.63
N GLU A 110 7.29 -16.76 18.83
CA GLU A 110 5.88 -17.07 19.07
C GLU A 110 5.22 -17.67 17.83
N GLN A 111 5.50 -17.12 16.65
CA GLN A 111 5.04 -17.67 15.38
C GLN A 111 5.65 -19.05 15.14
N ARG A 112 6.96 -19.19 15.38
CA ARG A 112 7.68 -20.47 15.22
C ARG A 112 7.20 -21.56 16.18
N THR A 113 6.69 -21.19 17.36
CA THR A 113 6.12 -22.14 18.34
C THR A 113 4.87 -22.86 17.78
N GLN A 114 4.12 -22.22 16.88
CA GLN A 114 2.87 -22.75 16.35
C GLN A 114 3.06 -23.85 15.31
N GLN A 115 4.29 -24.07 14.84
CA GLN A 115 4.59 -25.03 13.79
C GLN A 115 5.72 -25.99 14.19
N PRO A 116 5.72 -27.22 13.69
CA PRO A 116 6.80 -28.15 13.96
C PRO A 116 8.10 -27.70 13.27
N THR A 117 9.24 -27.85 13.97
CA THR A 117 10.55 -27.45 13.46
C THR A 117 10.95 -28.27 12.24
N ALA A 118 10.98 -27.62 11.07
CA ALA A 118 11.29 -28.26 9.80
C ALA A 118 12.72 -27.99 9.30
N LEU A 119 13.50 -27.25 10.09
CA LEU A 119 14.94 -27.06 9.89
C LEU A 119 15.71 -28.14 10.65
N PHE A 120 16.58 -28.87 9.97
CA PHE A 120 17.44 -29.91 10.57
C PHE A 120 18.90 -29.52 10.37
N LEU A 121 19.64 -29.38 11.46
CA LEU A 121 21.09 -29.21 11.38
C LEU A 121 21.75 -30.60 11.34
N VAL A 122 22.36 -30.95 10.21
CA VAL A 122 23.03 -32.24 10.03
C VAL A 122 24.54 -32.01 10.03
N LEU A 123 25.19 -32.34 11.14
CA LEU A 123 26.63 -32.26 11.29
C LEU A 123 27.26 -33.50 10.65
N THR A 124 27.68 -33.34 9.40
CA THR A 124 28.22 -34.41 8.56
C THR A 124 29.69 -34.70 8.85
N LYS A 125 30.17 -35.84 8.36
CA LYS A 125 31.55 -36.34 8.52
C LYS A 125 31.93 -36.52 9.99
N PHE A 126 31.00 -37.03 10.77
CA PHE A 126 31.17 -37.24 12.21
C PHE A 126 32.37 -38.14 12.56
N ASP A 127 32.73 -39.08 11.67
CA ASP A 127 33.91 -39.93 11.75
C ASP A 127 35.25 -39.15 11.75
N MET A 128 35.30 -38.00 11.07
CA MET A 128 36.50 -37.14 11.07
C MET A 128 36.74 -36.46 12.41
N GLU A 129 35.71 -36.34 13.27
CA GLU A 129 35.85 -35.77 14.61
C GLU A 129 36.74 -36.61 15.53
N PHE A 130 37.06 -37.85 15.13
CA PHE A 130 37.91 -38.76 15.87
C PHE A 130 39.35 -38.81 15.35
N GLU A 131 39.65 -38.16 14.22
CA GLU A 131 41.01 -38.06 13.68
C GLU A 131 41.93 -37.23 14.61
N GLU A 132 43.22 -37.53 14.60
CA GLU A 132 44.24 -36.80 15.35
C GLU A 132 44.79 -35.64 14.52
N LYS A 133 44.60 -34.42 15.00
CA LYS A 133 45.28 -33.23 14.48
C LYS A 133 46.49 -32.92 15.36
N ALA A 134 47.63 -32.62 14.74
CA ALA A 134 48.85 -32.28 15.46
C ALA A 134 48.61 -31.08 16.40
N GLY A 135 48.72 -31.28 17.71
CA GLY A 135 48.63 -30.23 18.74
C GLY A 135 47.36 -30.23 19.61
N GLU A 136 46.32 -31.00 19.27
CA GLU A 136 45.10 -31.10 20.10
C GLU A 136 45.19 -32.28 21.09
N ARG A 137 45.14 -32.00 22.40
CA ARG A 137 45.27 -33.02 23.46
C ARG A 137 44.02 -33.29 24.29
N SER A 138 42.91 -32.56 24.10
CA SER A 138 41.74 -32.66 24.99
C SER A 138 40.40 -32.69 24.21
N PRO A 139 39.55 -33.72 24.39
CA PRO A 139 38.21 -33.82 23.77
C PRO A 139 37.24 -32.71 24.17
N GLU A 140 37.45 -32.08 25.34
CA GLU A 140 36.49 -31.19 25.99
C GLU A 140 36.19 -29.92 25.18
N GLY A 141 37.17 -29.37 24.45
CA GLY A 141 36.96 -28.17 23.63
C GLY A 141 36.44 -28.47 22.21
N ARG A 142 36.58 -29.71 21.73
CA ARG A 142 36.31 -30.07 20.33
C ARG A 142 34.84 -29.87 19.97
N TRP A 143 33.93 -30.32 20.83
CA TRP A 143 32.48 -30.21 20.62
C TRP A 143 31.99 -28.77 20.70
N THR A 144 32.52 -28.01 21.67
CA THR A 144 32.23 -26.58 21.80
C THR A 144 32.63 -25.84 20.52
N THR A 145 33.87 -26.01 20.06
CA THR A 145 34.37 -25.40 18.82
C THR A 145 33.57 -25.85 17.60
N ARG A 146 33.18 -27.13 17.53
CA ARG A 146 32.37 -27.66 16.42
C ARG A 146 31.01 -26.98 16.34
N LEU A 147 30.29 -26.85 17.45
CA LEU A 147 28.97 -26.21 17.49
C LEU A 147 29.05 -24.69 17.33
N GLU A 148 30.07 -24.07 17.91
CA GLU A 148 30.31 -22.64 17.73
C GLU A 148 30.57 -22.31 16.26
N SER A 149 31.50 -23.03 15.60
CA SER A 149 31.83 -22.77 14.19
C SER A 149 30.70 -23.10 13.22
N SER A 150 29.89 -24.12 13.52
CA SER A 150 28.89 -24.65 12.58
C SER A 150 27.50 -24.03 12.75
N LEU A 151 27.18 -23.54 13.94
CA LEU A 151 25.86 -22.99 14.28
C LEU A 151 25.95 -21.57 14.83
N LEU A 152 26.61 -21.37 15.97
CA LEU A 152 26.48 -20.13 16.74
C LEU A 152 27.22 -18.94 16.12
N ASN A 153 28.50 -19.09 15.78
CA ASN A 153 29.29 -18.01 15.20
C ASN A 153 28.97 -17.78 13.72
N PHE A 154 28.42 -18.79 13.05
CA PHE A 154 28.11 -18.71 11.62
C PHE A 154 26.70 -18.17 11.37
N PHE A 155 25.67 -18.77 11.97
CA PHE A 155 24.28 -18.28 11.86
C PHE A 155 23.92 -17.28 12.96
N GLY A 156 24.30 -17.59 14.20
CA GLY A 156 23.96 -16.81 15.39
C GLY A 156 24.60 -15.41 15.45
N LYS A 157 25.61 -15.15 14.61
CA LYS A 157 26.24 -13.83 14.49
C LYS A 157 25.36 -12.82 13.76
N GLN A 158 24.57 -13.28 12.79
CA GLN A 158 23.72 -12.40 11.95
C GLN A 158 22.26 -12.46 12.38
N HIS A 159 21.79 -13.61 12.88
CA HIS A 159 20.39 -13.82 13.23
C HIS A 159 20.26 -14.55 14.57
N GLU A 160 19.24 -14.22 15.35
CA GLU A 160 19.07 -14.75 16.70
C GLU A 160 18.45 -16.15 16.75
N TRP A 161 17.93 -16.68 15.64
CA TRP A 161 17.20 -17.96 15.62
C TRP A 161 17.95 -19.16 16.24
N PRO A 162 19.29 -19.28 16.19
CA PRO A 162 19.98 -20.37 16.89
C PRO A 162 19.88 -20.25 18.41
N HIS A 163 19.92 -19.02 18.93
CA HIS A 163 19.87 -18.72 20.36
C HIS A 163 18.43 -18.66 20.90
N GLN A 164 17.48 -18.21 20.07
CA GLN A 164 16.06 -18.12 20.39
C GLN A 164 15.21 -18.57 19.19
N TRP A 165 14.94 -19.86 19.14
CA TRP A 165 14.12 -20.47 18.10
C TRP A 165 12.64 -20.28 18.38
N ASP A 166 12.16 -20.71 19.54
CA ASP A 166 10.75 -20.68 19.92
C ASP A 166 10.58 -20.12 21.35
N SER A 167 9.35 -20.13 21.85
CA SER A 167 9.04 -19.71 23.23
C SER A 167 9.70 -20.58 24.31
N GLN A 168 10.19 -21.77 23.96
CA GLN A 168 10.90 -22.68 24.86
C GLN A 168 12.41 -22.46 24.87
N GLY A 169 12.97 -21.77 23.87
CA GLY A 169 14.34 -21.27 23.88
C GLY A 169 15.10 -21.55 22.59
N CYS A 170 16.36 -22.00 22.73
CA CYS A 170 17.31 -22.15 21.62
C CYS A 170 16.90 -23.24 20.61
N PHE A 171 17.47 -23.18 19.40
CA PHE A 171 17.27 -24.21 18.38
C PHE A 171 17.87 -25.56 18.82
N ARG A 172 17.06 -26.64 18.83
CA ARG A 172 17.48 -27.96 19.37
C ARG A 172 17.42 -29.13 18.38
N ASN A 173 17.29 -28.87 17.08
CA ASN A 173 17.07 -29.92 16.07
C ASN A 173 18.36 -30.28 15.30
N SER A 174 19.38 -30.78 16.03
CA SER A 174 20.71 -31.13 15.50
C SER A 174 20.97 -32.64 15.51
N TYR A 175 21.71 -33.13 14.50
CA TYR A 175 21.98 -34.55 14.24
C TYR A 175 23.42 -34.79 13.82
N TRP A 176 23.99 -35.93 14.22
CA TRP A 176 25.27 -36.42 13.70
C TRP A 176 25.04 -37.34 12.51
N LEU A 177 25.85 -37.17 11.47
CA LEU A 177 25.81 -38.04 10.29
C LEU A 177 27.22 -38.41 9.83
N ARG A 178 27.44 -39.70 9.60
CA ARG A 178 28.63 -40.23 8.91
C ARG A 178 28.20 -41.07 7.72
N ASN A 179 29.12 -41.31 6.79
CA ASN A 179 28.88 -42.17 5.64
C ASN A 179 29.59 -43.52 5.85
N PRO A 180 28.89 -44.61 6.19
CA PRO A 180 29.49 -45.93 6.38
C PRO A 180 30.20 -46.48 5.13
N ASN A 181 29.86 -45.99 3.93
CA ASN A 181 30.53 -46.39 2.69
C ASN A 181 31.96 -45.85 2.59
N PHE A 182 32.29 -44.81 3.37
CA PHE A 182 33.67 -44.33 3.51
C PHE A 182 34.35 -45.05 4.68
N LYS A 183 35.36 -45.86 4.38
CA LYS A 183 35.98 -46.75 5.36
C LYS A 183 36.83 -45.97 6.38
N ALA A 184 36.23 -45.64 7.52
CA ALA A 184 36.87 -45.13 8.72
C ALA A 184 37.67 -46.23 9.45
N LYS A 185 38.73 -46.73 8.80
CA LYS A 185 39.62 -47.78 9.33
C LYS A 185 40.33 -47.40 10.62
N HIS A 186 40.31 -46.13 11.03
CA HIS A 186 40.81 -45.73 12.33
C HIS A 186 39.84 -46.15 13.46
N MET A 187 38.53 -46.17 13.21
CA MET A 187 37.50 -46.40 14.23
C MET A 187 36.85 -47.78 14.20
N PHE A 188 36.60 -48.35 13.02
CA PHE A 188 35.80 -49.56 12.84
C PHE A 188 36.59 -50.69 12.19
N ASP A 189 36.20 -51.92 12.52
CA ASP A 189 36.62 -53.12 11.81
C ASP A 189 35.56 -53.50 10.76
N TYR A 190 36.02 -54.09 9.64
CA TYR A 190 35.20 -54.35 8.45
C TYR A 190 35.26 -55.82 8.05
N ASP A 191 34.15 -56.37 7.56
CA ASP A 191 34.10 -57.71 6.96
C ASP A 191 34.66 -57.74 5.52
N GLU A 192 34.75 -58.93 4.92
CA GLU A 192 35.20 -59.12 3.53
C GLU A 192 34.32 -58.37 2.51
N GLY A 193 33.04 -58.16 2.84
CA GLY A 193 32.07 -57.38 2.06
C GLY A 193 32.19 -55.86 2.27
N GLY A 194 33.09 -55.41 3.15
CA GLY A 194 33.29 -54.00 3.47
C GLY A 194 32.23 -53.38 4.37
N ARG A 195 31.42 -54.18 5.07
CA ARG A 195 30.46 -53.72 6.08
C ARG A 195 31.12 -53.64 7.45
N GLU A 196 30.64 -52.73 8.28
CA GLU A 196 31.14 -52.51 9.63
C GLU A 196 30.67 -53.62 10.56
N THR A 197 31.60 -54.21 11.31
CA THR A 197 31.32 -55.32 12.22
C THR A 197 31.32 -54.90 13.68
N GLU A 198 32.36 -54.19 14.11
CA GLU A 198 32.43 -53.59 15.44
C GLU A 198 33.32 -52.34 15.47
N VAL A 199 33.17 -51.56 16.53
CA VAL A 199 34.17 -50.53 16.90
C VAL A 199 35.47 -51.23 17.28
N ARG A 200 36.59 -50.77 16.74
CA ARG A 200 37.92 -51.30 17.03
C ARG A 200 38.19 -51.31 18.53
N ARG A 201 38.69 -52.43 19.05
CA ARG A 201 38.97 -52.62 20.49
C ARG A 201 39.86 -51.53 21.10
N GLY A 202 40.87 -51.06 20.37
CA GLY A 202 41.77 -49.98 20.82
C GLY A 202 41.10 -48.61 20.94
N GLU A 203 40.03 -48.36 20.19
CA GLU A 203 39.35 -47.06 20.14
C GLU A 203 38.12 -46.98 21.05
N LYS A 204 37.61 -48.10 21.59
CA LYS A 204 36.40 -48.12 22.45
C LYS A 204 36.52 -47.15 23.63
N ASN A 205 37.68 -47.14 24.32
CA ASN A 205 37.92 -46.24 25.45
C ASN A 205 37.97 -44.76 25.01
N ARG A 206 38.56 -44.48 23.85
CA ARG A 206 38.64 -43.13 23.28
C ARG A 206 37.25 -42.62 22.91
N ILE A 207 36.45 -43.44 22.23
CA ILE A 207 35.08 -43.08 21.85
C ILE A 207 34.22 -42.81 23.09
N GLU A 208 34.36 -43.60 24.16
CA GLU A 208 33.63 -43.35 25.41
C GLU A 208 34.09 -42.07 26.13
N MET A 209 35.38 -41.76 26.08
CA MET A 209 35.92 -40.47 26.57
C MET A 209 35.31 -39.30 25.78
N PHE A 210 35.28 -39.40 24.45
CA PHE A 210 34.69 -38.40 23.57
C PHE A 210 33.18 -38.24 23.80
N ARG A 211 32.47 -39.35 24.02
CA ARG A 211 31.05 -39.38 24.40
C ARG A 211 30.82 -38.65 25.73
N THR A 212 31.63 -38.94 26.74
CA THR A 212 31.54 -38.29 28.05
C THR A 212 31.76 -36.79 27.93
N ALA A 213 32.73 -36.36 27.12
CA ALA A 213 32.96 -34.95 26.84
C ALA A 213 31.76 -34.30 26.11
N PHE A 214 31.18 -34.98 25.12
CA PHE A 214 30.01 -34.49 24.39
C PHE A 214 28.79 -34.32 25.30
N LEU A 215 28.51 -35.28 26.17
CA LEU A 215 27.40 -35.22 27.10
C LEU A 215 27.59 -34.16 28.21
N ARG A 216 28.83 -33.76 28.50
CA ARG A 216 29.13 -32.66 29.43
C ARG A 216 29.14 -31.29 28.77
N ASP A 217 29.24 -31.22 27.45
CA ASP A 217 29.28 -29.96 26.71
C ASP A 217 27.95 -29.21 26.80
N GLN A 218 28.00 -27.92 27.13
CA GLN A 218 26.80 -27.11 27.31
C GLN A 218 26.09 -26.81 26.00
N ASN A 219 26.83 -26.61 24.91
CA ASN A 219 26.25 -26.31 23.59
C ASN A 219 25.55 -27.56 23.04
N ALA A 220 26.11 -28.74 23.23
CA ALA A 220 25.50 -30.01 22.84
C ALA A 220 24.17 -30.24 23.56
N ASN A 221 24.13 -30.03 24.89
CA ASN A 221 22.90 -30.17 25.67
C ASN A 221 21.82 -29.13 25.31
N ARG A 222 22.24 -27.95 24.82
CA ARG A 222 21.31 -26.92 24.32
C ARG A 222 20.76 -27.27 22.94
N HIS A 223 21.63 -27.60 21.99
CA HIS A 223 21.28 -27.66 20.57
C HIS A 223 20.92 -29.06 20.03
N PHE A 224 21.08 -30.12 20.82
CA PHE A 224 20.53 -31.44 20.51
C PHE A 224 19.31 -31.72 21.38
N ARG A 225 18.22 -32.18 20.76
CA ARG A 225 17.00 -32.59 21.46
C ARG A 225 17.26 -33.76 22.42
N ASN A 226 18.04 -34.74 21.98
CA ASN A 226 18.50 -35.87 22.80
C ASN A 226 19.96 -36.19 22.46
N PRO A 227 20.94 -35.63 23.20
CA PRO A 227 22.36 -35.82 22.93
C PRO A 227 22.77 -37.30 22.96
N VAL A 228 22.26 -38.08 23.91
CA VAL A 228 22.62 -39.51 24.06
C VAL A 228 22.21 -40.32 22.84
N GLU A 229 20.97 -40.11 22.39
CA GLU A 229 20.44 -40.81 21.22
C GLU A 229 21.12 -40.36 19.93
N ALA A 230 21.36 -39.05 19.75
CA ALA A 230 22.08 -38.52 18.60
C ALA A 230 23.50 -39.09 18.49
N TRP A 231 24.21 -39.24 19.62
CA TRP A 231 25.52 -39.87 19.68
C TRP A 231 25.46 -41.34 19.27
N ASN A 232 24.56 -42.10 19.88
CA ASN A 232 24.40 -43.53 19.62
C ASN A 232 24.02 -43.79 18.15
N ALA A 233 23.11 -42.97 17.59
CA ALA A 233 22.72 -43.04 16.20
C ALA A 233 23.89 -42.76 15.25
N GLY A 234 24.67 -41.70 15.51
CA GLY A 234 25.84 -41.37 14.70
C GLY A 234 26.89 -42.49 14.65
N LEU A 235 27.03 -43.29 15.71
CA LEU A 235 27.94 -44.44 15.77
C LEU A 235 27.30 -45.78 15.37
N MET A 236 26.01 -45.81 15.03
CA MET A 236 25.32 -47.04 14.66
C MET A 236 25.94 -47.66 13.41
N LEU A 237 26.35 -48.92 13.49
CA LEU A 237 27.06 -49.64 12.44
C LEU A 237 26.22 -49.75 11.16
N ASN A 238 26.83 -49.50 10.01
CA ASN A 238 26.20 -49.53 8.68
C ASN A 238 25.01 -48.56 8.49
N ASP A 239 24.71 -47.70 9.47
CA ASP A 239 23.65 -46.70 9.41
C ASP A 239 24.23 -45.27 9.44
N GLY A 240 25.08 -44.99 10.43
CA GLY A 240 25.76 -43.70 10.55
C GLY A 240 24.87 -42.52 10.92
N GLY A 241 23.64 -42.77 11.40
CA GLY A 241 22.70 -41.75 11.90
C GLY A 241 21.49 -41.50 11.00
N ILE A 242 21.43 -42.16 9.83
CA ILE A 242 20.36 -41.91 8.84
C ILE A 242 19.00 -42.39 9.34
N THR A 243 18.91 -43.52 10.07
CA THR A 243 17.63 -44.00 10.61
C THR A 243 17.05 -43.02 11.62
N TYR A 244 17.88 -42.48 12.52
CA TYR A 244 17.44 -41.51 13.51
C TYR A 244 17.00 -40.19 12.86
N LEU A 245 17.72 -39.71 11.84
CA LEU A 245 17.31 -38.53 11.08
C LEU A 245 15.98 -38.78 10.35
N ALA A 246 15.84 -39.90 9.64
CA ALA A 246 14.64 -40.25 8.89
C ALA A 246 13.40 -40.39 9.77
N GLN A 247 13.52 -40.99 10.96
CA GLN A 247 12.43 -41.10 11.93
C GLN A 247 11.91 -39.73 12.40
N ASN A 248 12.81 -38.75 12.55
CA ASN A 248 12.45 -37.40 12.96
C ASN A 248 11.95 -36.51 11.81
N LEU A 249 12.36 -36.83 10.58
CA LEU A 249 11.87 -36.17 9.38
C LEU A 249 10.47 -36.66 8.98
N ARG A 250 10.17 -37.96 9.18
CA ARG A 250 8.93 -38.63 8.76
C ARG A 250 7.63 -37.88 9.13
N PRO A 251 7.45 -37.31 10.34
CA PRO A 251 6.22 -36.59 10.67
C PRO A 251 5.97 -35.33 9.82
N LEU A 252 7.04 -34.71 9.32
CA LEU A 252 6.97 -33.50 8.49
C LEU A 252 6.75 -33.80 7.02
N CYS A 253 7.13 -35.01 6.58
CA CYS A 253 6.83 -35.53 5.26
C CYS A 253 5.36 -35.97 5.16
N ASN A 254 4.44 -35.02 5.34
CA ASN A 254 2.99 -35.24 5.26
C ASN A 254 2.35 -34.17 4.37
N PRO A 255 1.69 -34.54 3.24
CA PRO A 255 1.06 -33.59 2.34
C PRO A 255 0.00 -32.69 3.01
N GLU A 256 -0.62 -33.19 4.08
CA GLU A 256 -1.67 -32.45 4.79
C GLU A 256 -1.12 -31.23 5.54
N LEU A 257 0.13 -31.29 6.04
CA LEU A 257 0.79 -30.13 6.66
C LEU A 257 0.94 -28.98 5.66
N LYS A 258 1.32 -29.31 4.43
CA LYS A 258 1.47 -28.31 3.37
C LYS A 258 0.12 -27.69 2.99
N ARG A 259 -0.95 -28.51 2.90
CA ARG A 259 -2.31 -28.01 2.64
C ARG A 259 -2.81 -27.07 3.72
N GLN A 260 -2.57 -27.40 4.98
CA GLN A 260 -2.92 -26.54 6.11
C GLN A 260 -2.16 -25.21 6.07
N GLN A 261 -0.85 -25.24 5.80
CA GLN A 261 -0.02 -24.04 5.64
C GLN A 261 -0.54 -23.12 4.52
N LEU A 262 -0.80 -23.68 3.34
CA LEU A 262 -1.31 -22.93 2.18
C LEU A 262 -2.72 -22.36 2.44
N THR A 263 -3.57 -23.10 3.15
CA THR A 263 -4.91 -22.63 3.54
C THR A 263 -4.81 -21.43 4.46
N GLY A 264 -3.97 -21.49 5.50
CA GLY A 264 -3.75 -20.37 6.43
C GLY A 264 -3.21 -19.12 5.73
N GLN A 265 -2.23 -19.28 4.84
CA GLN A 265 -1.70 -18.16 4.05
C GLN A 265 -2.74 -17.57 3.09
N THR A 266 -3.57 -18.41 2.47
CA THR A 266 -4.65 -17.96 1.59
C THR A 266 -5.67 -17.13 2.37
N LEU A 267 -6.02 -17.54 3.60
CA LEU A 267 -6.91 -16.79 4.47
C LEU A 267 -6.33 -15.42 4.82
N GLN A 268 -5.06 -15.37 5.25
CA GLN A 268 -4.38 -14.12 5.58
C GLN A 268 -4.31 -13.16 4.38
N LEU A 269 -4.01 -13.67 3.18
CA LEU A 269 -3.99 -12.85 1.97
C LEU A 269 -5.37 -12.29 1.65
N ARG A 270 -6.44 -13.08 1.85
CA ARG A 270 -7.81 -12.63 1.64
C ARG A 270 -8.22 -11.54 2.61
N GLU A 271 -7.85 -11.64 3.88
CA GLU A 271 -8.09 -10.58 4.87
C GLU A 271 -7.39 -9.28 4.44
N GLN A 272 -6.10 -9.35 4.09
CA GLN A 272 -5.34 -8.19 3.62
C GLN A 272 -5.95 -7.57 2.34
N MET A 273 -6.42 -8.39 1.40
CA MET A 273 -7.10 -7.90 0.21
C MET A 273 -8.43 -7.24 0.57
N ALA A 274 -9.23 -7.85 1.46
CA ALA A 274 -10.50 -7.30 1.89
C ALA A 274 -10.31 -5.94 2.56
N GLU A 275 -9.36 -5.79 3.49
CA GLU A 275 -9.05 -4.52 4.16
C GLU A 275 -8.68 -3.41 3.18
N ARG A 276 -7.82 -3.71 2.20
CA ARG A 276 -7.40 -2.71 1.19
C ARG A 276 -8.53 -2.28 0.27
N ILE A 277 -9.45 -3.19 -0.03
CA ILE A 277 -10.57 -2.96 -0.95
C ILE A 277 -11.73 -2.24 -0.24
N ASP A 278 -11.94 -2.52 1.06
CA ASP A 278 -13.05 -1.99 1.86
C ASP A 278 -13.11 -0.46 1.87
N HIS A 279 -11.96 0.21 1.86
CA HIS A 279 -11.88 1.67 1.82
C HIS A 279 -12.60 2.31 0.61
N TYR A 280 -12.72 1.57 -0.49
CA TYR A 280 -13.36 2.04 -1.72
C TYR A 280 -14.84 1.68 -1.82
N HIS A 281 -15.38 0.90 -0.87
CA HIS A 281 -16.77 0.46 -0.87
C HIS A 281 -17.63 1.35 0.03
N VAL A 282 -18.62 2.01 -0.57
CA VAL A 282 -19.62 2.80 0.18
C VAL A 282 -20.71 1.85 0.67
N SER A 283 -20.80 1.68 1.99
CA SER A 283 -21.63 0.66 2.65
C SER A 283 -23.11 1.02 2.76
N ASP A 284 -23.45 2.31 2.67
CA ASP A 284 -24.84 2.75 2.69
C ASP A 284 -25.48 2.52 1.33
N ASN A 285 -26.69 1.97 1.32
CA ASN A 285 -27.45 1.57 0.13
C ASN A 285 -27.65 2.79 -0.80
N PRO A 286 -26.74 3.04 -1.76
CA PRO A 286 -26.62 4.35 -2.39
C PRO A 286 -27.79 4.58 -3.34
N GLU A 287 -28.37 3.49 -3.87
CA GLU A 287 -29.56 3.48 -4.69
C GLU A 287 -30.80 3.97 -3.92
N GLN A 288 -30.98 3.56 -2.66
CA GLN A 288 -32.13 4.00 -1.85
C GLN A 288 -32.02 5.46 -1.43
N GLU A 289 -30.82 5.92 -1.08
CA GLU A 289 -30.58 7.33 -0.75
C GLU A 289 -30.73 8.22 -1.99
N LEU A 290 -30.27 7.76 -3.17
CA LEU A 290 -30.50 8.44 -4.44
C LEU A 290 -32.00 8.58 -4.74
N GLU A 291 -32.76 7.49 -4.65
CA GLU A 291 -34.21 7.49 -4.90
C GLU A 291 -34.93 8.46 -3.96
N LYS A 292 -34.55 8.46 -2.67
CA LYS A 292 -35.12 9.36 -1.65
C LYS A 292 -34.84 10.83 -1.96
N ARG A 293 -33.60 11.17 -2.35
CA ARG A 293 -33.22 12.55 -2.72
C ARG A 293 -33.93 13.01 -3.98
N LEU A 294 -34.03 12.14 -5.00
CA LEU A 294 -34.76 12.45 -6.23
C LEU A 294 -36.26 12.67 -5.96
N GLU A 295 -36.86 11.88 -5.08
CA GLU A 295 -38.27 12.05 -4.70
C GLU A 295 -38.51 13.37 -3.95
N ALA A 296 -37.63 13.72 -3.01
CA ALA A 296 -37.68 15.03 -2.35
C ALA A 296 -37.52 16.18 -3.36
N ALA A 297 -36.60 16.07 -4.32
CA ALA A 297 -36.40 17.07 -5.36
C ALA A 297 -37.61 17.24 -6.28
N ARG A 298 -38.34 16.16 -6.59
CA ARG A 298 -39.61 16.24 -7.34
C ARG A 298 -40.69 16.97 -6.55
N GLN A 299 -40.76 16.75 -5.24
CA GLN A 299 -41.71 17.46 -4.37
C GLN A 299 -41.36 18.96 -4.29
N VAL A 300 -40.08 19.31 -4.17
CA VAL A 300 -39.60 20.70 -4.25
C VAL A 300 -39.96 21.31 -5.60
N ALA A 301 -39.66 20.64 -6.71
CA ALA A 301 -39.98 21.10 -8.06
C ALA A 301 -41.48 21.41 -8.24
N ALA A 302 -42.37 20.56 -7.72
CA ALA A 302 -43.81 20.81 -7.74
C ALA A 302 -44.19 22.08 -6.96
N ARG A 303 -43.58 22.33 -5.79
CA ARG A 303 -43.82 23.57 -5.02
C ARG A 303 -43.23 24.81 -5.68
N LEU A 304 -42.10 24.67 -6.38
CA LEU A 304 -41.53 25.75 -7.18
C LEU A 304 -42.44 26.13 -8.37
N ILE A 305 -43.12 25.15 -8.97
CA ILE A 305 -44.15 25.41 -9.99
C ILE A 305 -45.34 26.16 -9.37
N ASP A 306 -45.82 25.76 -8.19
CA ASP A 306 -46.88 26.48 -7.47
C ASP A 306 -46.47 27.93 -7.14
N CYS A 307 -45.21 28.14 -6.72
CA CYS A 307 -44.62 29.45 -6.43
C CYS A 307 -44.53 30.33 -7.70
N ALA A 308 -44.14 29.73 -8.83
CA ALA A 308 -44.12 30.39 -10.14
C ALA A 308 -45.53 30.79 -10.61
N GLY A 309 -46.54 29.95 -10.36
CA GLY A 309 -47.94 30.25 -10.66
C GLY A 309 -48.47 31.48 -9.93
N GLU A 310 -47.98 31.75 -8.72
CA GLU A 310 -48.31 32.95 -7.92
C GLU A 310 -47.39 34.15 -8.22
N GLN A 311 -46.51 34.04 -9.22
CA GLN A 311 -45.53 35.06 -9.61
C GLN A 311 -44.50 35.41 -8.52
N ARG A 312 -44.25 34.50 -7.56
CA ARG A 312 -43.30 34.72 -6.43
C ARG A 312 -41.92 34.11 -6.66
N PHE A 313 -41.73 33.39 -7.75
CA PHE A 313 -40.46 32.69 -8.02
C PHE A 313 -39.27 33.65 -8.17
N GLY A 314 -39.47 34.82 -8.77
CA GLY A 314 -38.42 35.85 -8.86
C GLY A 314 -38.02 36.42 -7.50
N GLU A 315 -38.98 36.59 -6.59
CA GLU A 315 -38.72 37.03 -5.21
C GLU A 315 -37.97 35.95 -4.42
N LEU A 316 -38.35 34.68 -4.59
CA LEU A 316 -37.62 33.55 -4.04
C LEU A 316 -36.17 33.55 -4.52
N LEU A 317 -35.92 33.66 -5.85
CA LEU A 317 -34.57 33.75 -6.38
C LEU A 317 -33.78 34.92 -5.79
N ARG A 318 -34.39 36.11 -5.69
CA ARG A 318 -33.72 37.27 -5.08
C ARG A 318 -33.36 37.04 -3.61
N SER A 319 -34.17 36.27 -2.87
CA SER A 319 -33.89 35.89 -1.48
C SER A 319 -32.77 34.85 -1.33
N LEU A 320 -32.45 34.11 -2.39
CA LEU A 320 -31.32 33.17 -2.44
C LEU A 320 -30.01 33.86 -2.85
N GLN A 321 -30.08 35.07 -3.40
CA GLN A 321 -28.94 35.88 -3.86
C GLN A 321 -28.35 36.72 -2.72
N THR A 322 -27.05 36.98 -2.79
CA THR A 322 -26.34 37.87 -1.85
C THR A 322 -26.28 39.30 -2.38
N ASP A 323 -26.24 40.28 -1.47
CA ASP A 323 -25.93 41.66 -1.81
C ASP A 323 -24.42 41.92 -1.84
N SER A 324 -23.97 42.87 -2.66
CA SER A 324 -22.57 43.29 -2.65
C SER A 324 -22.22 44.06 -1.39
N ASP A 325 -23.16 44.81 -0.82
CA ASP A 325 -22.90 45.67 0.35
C ASP A 325 -22.60 44.82 1.59
N ASP A 326 -23.28 43.70 1.75
CA ASP A 326 -23.03 42.74 2.84
C ASP A 326 -21.62 42.14 2.72
N LEU A 327 -21.19 41.79 1.50
CA LEU A 327 -19.85 41.27 1.24
C LEU A 327 -18.75 42.33 1.39
N GLU A 328 -19.02 43.60 1.06
CA GLU A 328 -18.10 44.72 1.34
C GLU A 328 -17.81 44.85 2.83
N SER A 329 -18.81 44.64 3.71
CA SER A 329 -18.60 44.65 5.15
C SER A 329 -17.67 43.52 5.64
N ILE A 330 -17.79 42.32 5.06
CA ILE A 330 -16.95 41.15 5.36
C ILE A 330 -15.52 41.41 4.91
N TYR A 331 -15.35 41.91 3.68
CA TYR A 331 -14.03 42.23 3.14
C TYR A 331 -13.33 43.32 3.96
N TYR A 332 -14.07 44.38 4.31
CA TYR A 332 -13.56 45.46 5.15
C TYR A 332 -13.10 44.94 6.51
N ARG A 333 -13.88 44.07 7.17
CA ARG A 333 -13.51 43.44 8.45
C ARG A 333 -12.21 42.63 8.36
N ILE A 334 -11.98 41.95 7.24
CA ILE A 334 -10.76 41.17 7.00
C ILE A 334 -9.56 42.09 6.76
N GLU A 335 -9.72 43.11 5.91
CA GLU A 335 -8.64 44.05 5.59
C GLU A 335 -8.25 44.95 6.79
N THR A 336 -9.20 45.23 7.68
CA THR A 336 -8.99 46.00 8.92
C THR A 336 -8.56 45.14 10.11
N ARG A 337 -8.34 43.83 9.96
CA ARG A 337 -7.65 43.05 10.99
C ARG A 337 -6.24 43.65 11.16
N LEU A 338 -5.94 44.09 12.38
CA LEU A 338 -4.57 44.41 12.76
C LEU A 338 -3.70 43.18 12.45
N PRO A 339 -2.58 43.34 11.72
CA PRO A 339 -1.65 42.24 11.56
C PRO A 339 -1.20 41.81 12.96
N ASP A 340 -1.21 40.51 13.25
CA ASP A 340 -0.39 40.01 14.35
C ASP A 340 1.05 40.50 14.09
N ASP A 341 1.62 41.21 15.06
CA ASP A 341 2.94 41.82 15.03
C ASP A 341 4.01 40.75 14.75
N GLU A 342 4.37 40.53 13.48
CA GLU A 342 5.70 40.04 13.08
C GLU A 342 6.02 40.12 11.56
N GLN A 343 5.35 40.98 10.77
CA GLN A 343 5.72 41.16 9.36
C GLN A 343 6.07 42.59 9.01
N SER A 344 7.33 42.76 8.58
CA SER A 344 8.02 44.00 8.29
C SER A 344 7.23 44.95 7.38
N VAL A 345 7.02 46.17 7.86
CA VAL A 345 6.49 47.29 7.09
C VAL A 345 7.54 47.73 6.06
N SER A 346 7.35 47.41 4.78
CA SER A 346 8.07 48.06 3.69
C SER A 346 7.29 49.28 3.17
N ALA A 347 8.00 50.38 2.89
CA ALA A 347 7.40 51.65 2.51
C ALA A 347 6.66 51.57 1.15
N PRO A 348 5.52 52.26 0.97
CA PRO A 348 4.73 52.16 -0.24
C PRO A 348 5.49 52.75 -1.44
N THR A 349 5.83 51.92 -2.42
CA THR A 349 6.30 52.38 -3.74
C THR A 349 5.11 52.95 -4.52
N ILE A 350 5.24 54.10 -5.19
CA ILE A 350 4.18 54.66 -6.05
C ILE A 350 4.55 54.38 -7.51
N GLY A 351 3.64 53.74 -8.27
CA GLY A 351 3.81 53.40 -9.70
C GLY A 351 3.87 51.89 -9.99
N THR A 352 4.08 51.53 -11.27
CA THR A 352 4.39 50.15 -11.66
C THR A 352 5.73 49.74 -11.06
N ALA A 353 5.73 48.71 -10.22
CA ALA A 353 6.97 48.18 -9.65
C ALA A 353 7.93 47.83 -10.78
N VAL A 354 9.15 48.38 -10.72
CA VAL A 354 10.18 48.10 -11.70
C VAL A 354 10.59 46.64 -11.53
N ASP A 355 10.50 45.85 -12.60
CA ASP A 355 10.99 44.47 -12.61
C ASP A 355 12.53 44.49 -12.57
N THR A 356 13.05 44.62 -11.35
CA THR A 356 14.48 44.72 -11.06
C THR A 356 15.24 43.48 -11.56
N ARG A 357 14.56 42.33 -11.69
CA ARG A 357 15.12 41.08 -12.22
C ARG A 357 15.35 41.19 -13.72
N LYS A 358 14.35 41.69 -14.46
CA LYS A 358 14.48 41.96 -15.90
C LYS A 358 15.50 43.06 -16.17
N MET A 359 15.57 44.08 -15.31
CA MET A 359 16.53 45.17 -15.42
C MET A 359 17.98 44.69 -15.14
N LYS A 360 18.19 43.87 -14.09
CA LYS A 360 19.49 43.23 -13.81
C LYS A 360 19.92 42.28 -14.93
N ALA A 361 18.99 41.52 -15.50
CA ALA A 361 19.27 40.62 -16.64
C ALA A 361 19.65 41.40 -17.91
N LEU A 362 18.93 42.48 -18.22
CA LEU A 362 19.24 43.36 -19.36
C LEU A 362 20.56 44.12 -19.21
N LEU A 363 20.98 44.40 -17.97
CA LEU A 363 22.24 45.09 -17.65
C LEU A 363 23.42 44.13 -17.42
N GLY A 364 23.24 42.81 -17.56
CA GLY A 364 24.30 41.82 -17.38
C GLY A 364 24.80 41.67 -15.94
N LEU A 365 24.02 42.11 -14.95
CA LEU A 365 24.37 42.12 -13.52
C LEU A 365 23.81 40.92 -12.75
N ALA A 366 23.33 39.88 -13.44
CA ALA A 366 22.79 38.68 -12.80
C ALA A 366 23.94 37.76 -12.34
N GLY A 367 24.27 37.82 -11.04
CA GLY A 367 25.19 36.87 -10.42
C GLY A 367 24.54 35.51 -10.17
N SER A 368 25.31 34.42 -10.25
CA SER A 368 24.88 33.03 -10.05
C SER A 368 24.50 32.67 -8.59
N ALA A 369 24.15 33.67 -7.78
CA ALA A 369 23.77 33.53 -6.38
C ALA A 369 22.37 34.11 -6.05
N ASP A 370 21.66 34.71 -7.02
CA ASP A 370 20.27 35.20 -6.85
C ASP A 370 19.23 34.10 -7.23
N ALA A 371 19.50 32.85 -6.84
CA ALA A 371 18.62 31.70 -6.99
C ALA A 371 18.00 31.24 -5.66
N LYS A 372 17.66 32.20 -4.80
CA LYS A 372 16.52 32.07 -3.89
C LYS A 372 15.64 33.29 -4.11
N ALA A 373 14.60 33.10 -4.90
CA ALA A 373 13.49 34.04 -4.93
C ALA A 373 12.79 33.94 -3.57
N GLU A 374 13.00 34.92 -2.71
CA GLU A 374 11.86 35.45 -1.97
C GLU A 374 11.03 36.20 -3.03
N GLU A 375 10.12 35.47 -3.68
CA GLU A 375 8.89 36.11 -4.09
C GLU A 375 8.33 36.72 -2.80
N GLU A 376 8.06 38.03 -2.77
CA GLU A 376 7.12 38.57 -1.79
C GLU A 376 5.85 37.76 -1.97
N GLU A 377 5.66 36.76 -1.09
CA GLU A 377 4.45 35.96 -1.09
C GLU A 377 3.31 36.94 -0.87
N PRO A 378 2.36 37.06 -1.83
CA PRO A 378 1.23 37.94 -1.63
C PRO A 378 0.54 37.49 -0.34
N ARG A 379 0.35 38.41 0.62
CA ARG A 379 -0.34 38.23 1.92
C ARG A 379 -1.14 36.92 1.94
N LYS A 380 -0.49 35.84 2.40
CA LYS A 380 -1.04 34.47 2.34
C LYS A 380 -2.15 34.33 3.38
N ASP A 381 -3.34 34.85 3.10
CA ASP A 381 -4.62 34.14 3.27
C ASP A 381 -5.85 35.04 3.02
N ASP A 382 -5.73 36.36 2.94
CA ASP A 382 -6.90 37.26 2.98
C ASP A 382 -7.96 36.96 1.93
N ALA A 383 -7.56 36.63 0.69
CA ALA A 383 -8.48 36.25 -0.38
C ALA A 383 -9.17 34.90 -0.14
N ALA A 384 -8.47 33.95 0.50
CA ALA A 384 -9.02 32.65 0.85
C ALA A 384 -9.97 32.77 2.05
N LEU A 385 -9.56 33.53 3.06
CA LEU A 385 -10.37 33.88 4.21
C LEU A 385 -11.65 34.62 3.79
N PHE A 386 -11.54 35.61 2.89
CA PHE A 386 -12.69 36.33 2.36
C PHE A 386 -13.65 35.42 1.61
N ALA A 387 -13.15 34.57 0.70
CA ALA A 387 -14.00 33.62 -0.02
C ALA A 387 -14.73 32.69 0.94
N ARG A 388 -14.03 32.16 1.95
CA ARG A 388 -14.59 31.28 2.97
C ARG A 388 -15.66 31.99 3.80
N GLU A 389 -15.39 33.20 4.29
CA GLU A 389 -16.35 33.98 5.07
C GLU A 389 -17.57 34.40 4.23
N ALA A 390 -17.37 34.83 2.99
CA ALA A 390 -18.45 35.20 2.07
C ALA A 390 -19.38 34.02 1.74
N VAL A 391 -18.80 32.86 1.40
CA VAL A 391 -19.58 31.64 1.14
C VAL A 391 -20.29 31.16 2.40
N ALA A 392 -19.65 31.26 3.58
CA ALA A 392 -20.25 30.87 4.85
C ALA A 392 -21.37 31.82 5.32
N GLU A 393 -21.30 33.12 5.00
CA GLU A 393 -22.40 34.05 5.24
C GLU A 393 -23.59 33.72 4.33
N TRP A 394 -23.35 33.58 3.03
CA TRP A 394 -24.39 33.20 2.08
C TRP A 394 -25.07 31.86 2.44
N MET A 395 -24.30 30.84 2.85
CA MET A 395 -24.87 29.57 3.33
C MET A 395 -25.73 29.74 4.59
N ARG A 396 -25.37 30.66 5.49
CA ARG A 396 -26.19 31.00 6.66
C ARG A 396 -27.49 31.69 6.26
N ASP A 397 -27.43 32.66 5.35
CA ASP A 397 -28.64 33.34 4.84
C ASP A 397 -29.63 32.36 4.22
N LEU A 398 -29.13 31.38 3.46
CA LEU A 398 -29.95 30.31 2.90
C LEU A 398 -30.57 29.43 4.00
N GLN A 399 -29.82 29.09 5.04
CA GLN A 399 -30.33 28.29 6.16
C GLN A 399 -31.38 29.07 6.96
N ASP A 400 -31.17 30.35 7.21
CA ASP A 400 -32.12 31.23 7.90
C ASP A 400 -33.42 31.37 7.10
N LEU A 401 -33.34 31.44 5.76
CA LEU A 401 -34.51 31.39 4.89
C LEU A 401 -35.32 30.10 5.07
N SER A 402 -34.64 28.96 5.23
CA SER A 402 -35.31 27.67 5.46
C SER A 402 -35.96 27.54 6.83
N GLY A 403 -35.48 28.29 7.84
CA GLY A 403 -36.05 28.31 9.19
C GLY A 403 -37.15 29.36 9.40
N ASP A 404 -37.29 30.34 8.49
CA ASP A 404 -38.35 31.35 8.59
C ASP A 404 -39.67 30.81 8.01
N LYS A 405 -40.54 30.35 8.91
CA LYS A 405 -41.88 29.85 8.57
C LYS A 405 -42.72 30.85 7.77
N SER A 406 -42.62 32.15 8.06
CA SER A 406 -43.42 33.17 7.37
C SER A 406 -43.02 33.29 5.90
N ARG A 407 -41.71 33.20 5.62
CA ARG A 407 -41.18 33.19 4.25
C ARG A 407 -41.48 31.89 3.54
N CYS A 408 -41.35 30.74 4.21
CA CYS A 408 -41.73 29.44 3.64
C CYS A 408 -43.20 29.39 3.21
N ASP A 409 -44.11 29.87 4.07
CA ASP A 409 -45.54 29.97 3.77
C ASP A 409 -45.81 30.96 2.62
N TYR A 410 -45.08 32.08 2.57
CA TYR A 410 -45.17 33.05 1.48
C TYR A 410 -44.76 32.45 0.13
N TYR A 411 -43.71 31.64 0.07
CA TYR A 411 -43.26 30.98 -1.17
C TYR A 411 -44.00 29.67 -1.48
N ARG A 412 -44.92 29.22 -0.61
CA ARG A 412 -45.64 27.93 -0.70
C ARG A 412 -44.72 26.70 -0.73
N VAL A 413 -43.54 26.82 -0.14
CA VAL A 413 -42.60 25.71 0.03
C VAL A 413 -42.56 25.38 1.52
N PRO A 414 -43.08 24.22 1.96
CA PRO A 414 -43.03 23.81 3.36
C PRO A 414 -41.60 23.81 3.91
N GLU A 415 -41.43 24.15 5.18
CA GLU A 415 -40.13 24.27 5.87
C GLU A 415 -39.20 23.07 5.61
N ALA A 416 -39.72 21.84 5.75
CA ALA A 416 -38.95 20.62 5.49
C ALA A 416 -38.43 20.51 4.05
N LEU A 417 -39.25 20.91 3.06
CA LEU A 417 -38.86 20.90 1.65
C LEU A 417 -37.93 22.07 1.32
N MET A 418 -38.10 23.22 1.97
CA MET A 418 -37.19 24.36 1.83
C MET A 418 -35.79 24.03 2.38
N ALA A 419 -35.71 23.31 3.49
CA ALA A 419 -34.44 22.83 4.04
C ALA A 419 -33.71 21.86 3.10
N GLU A 420 -34.41 20.87 2.52
CA GLU A 420 -33.82 19.96 1.52
C GLU A 420 -33.42 20.72 0.23
N PHE A 421 -34.23 21.70 -0.19
CA PHE A 421 -33.90 22.57 -1.33
C PHE A 421 -32.60 23.34 -1.11
N VAL A 422 -32.48 24.03 0.03
CA VAL A 422 -31.28 24.79 0.42
C VAL A 422 -30.07 23.88 0.53
N LYS A 423 -30.23 22.70 1.16
CA LYS A 423 -29.16 21.71 1.31
C LYS A 423 -28.59 21.30 -0.05
N GLU A 424 -29.43 21.02 -1.04
CA GLU A 424 -28.97 20.64 -2.39
C GLU A 424 -28.30 21.80 -3.14
N LEU A 425 -28.75 23.04 -2.94
CA LEU A 425 -28.07 24.23 -3.48
C LEU A 425 -26.66 24.40 -2.88
N ILE A 426 -26.53 24.20 -1.56
CA ILE A 426 -25.24 24.26 -0.85
C ILE A 426 -24.31 23.13 -1.31
N SER A 427 -24.82 21.89 -1.40
CA SER A 427 -24.06 20.75 -1.92
C SER A 427 -23.61 20.96 -3.36
N GLY A 428 -24.44 21.57 -4.20
CA GLY A 428 -24.06 21.94 -5.57
C GLY A 428 -22.94 22.98 -5.61
N ALA A 429 -22.98 23.99 -4.75
CA ALA A 429 -21.96 25.03 -4.68
C ALA A 429 -20.60 24.46 -4.23
N GLN A 430 -20.62 23.52 -3.28
CA GLN A 430 -19.43 22.78 -2.84
C GLN A 430 -18.88 21.87 -3.95
N ARG A 431 -19.74 21.09 -4.63
CA ARG A 431 -19.35 20.22 -5.75
C ARG A 431 -18.71 21.01 -6.91
N MET A 432 -19.22 22.21 -7.19
CA MET A 432 -18.67 23.11 -8.21
C MET A 432 -17.48 23.95 -7.73
N LYS A 433 -17.01 23.73 -6.49
CA LYS A 433 -15.85 24.39 -5.88
C LYS A 433 -15.95 25.92 -5.98
N LEU A 434 -17.13 26.46 -5.67
CA LEU A 434 -17.42 27.89 -5.82
C LEU A 434 -16.48 28.74 -4.97
N GLU A 435 -16.12 28.27 -3.77
CA GLU A 435 -15.11 28.89 -2.91
C GLU A 435 -13.76 29.02 -3.62
N GLU A 436 -13.20 27.94 -4.18
CA GLU A 436 -11.92 27.98 -4.92
C GLU A 436 -11.96 28.97 -6.09
N ARG A 437 -13.09 29.06 -6.78
CA ARG A 437 -13.30 30.01 -7.89
C ARG A 437 -13.31 31.46 -7.40
N ILE A 438 -13.97 31.73 -6.28
CA ILE A 438 -13.98 33.07 -5.64
C ILE A 438 -12.57 33.44 -5.19
N VAL A 439 -11.81 32.49 -4.62
CA VAL A 439 -10.40 32.71 -4.25
C VAL A 439 -9.57 33.10 -5.46
N ALA A 440 -9.66 32.33 -6.55
CA ALA A 440 -8.90 32.60 -7.77
C ALA A 440 -9.23 33.97 -8.37
N GLN A 441 -10.51 34.32 -8.43
CA GLN A 441 -10.96 35.60 -8.97
C GLN A 441 -10.57 36.78 -8.08
N THR A 442 -10.70 36.63 -6.76
CA THR A 442 -10.28 37.65 -5.79
C THR A 442 -8.78 37.89 -5.87
N ARG A 443 -7.95 36.82 -5.91
CA ARG A 443 -6.49 36.91 -6.07
C ARG A 443 -6.07 37.64 -7.35
N GLN A 444 -6.76 37.36 -8.46
CA GLN A 444 -6.46 38.02 -9.72
C GLN A 444 -6.66 39.53 -9.63
N VAL A 445 -7.67 39.97 -8.89
CA VAL A 445 -8.09 41.37 -8.81
C VAL A 445 -7.29 42.13 -7.76
N THR A 446 -7.01 41.52 -6.62
CA THR A 446 -6.17 42.10 -5.55
C THR A 446 -4.69 42.14 -5.91
N GLY A 447 -4.26 41.39 -6.93
CA GLY A 447 -2.91 41.50 -7.51
C GLY A 447 -2.63 42.82 -8.25
N PHE A 448 -3.64 43.63 -8.51
CA PHE A 448 -3.49 44.97 -9.10
C PHE A 448 -3.59 46.05 -8.02
N ARG A 449 -2.68 47.04 -8.01
CA ARG A 449 -2.76 48.18 -7.07
C ARG A 449 -3.90 49.12 -7.46
N MET A 450 -4.97 49.13 -6.65
CA MET A 450 -6.15 49.97 -6.80
C MET A 450 -6.29 50.96 -5.63
N LYS A 451 -7.22 51.93 -5.71
CA LYS A 451 -7.58 52.78 -4.56
C LYS A 451 -8.28 51.94 -3.48
N PHE A 452 -8.14 52.28 -2.19
CA PHE A 452 -8.74 51.52 -1.08
C PHE A 452 -10.25 51.24 -1.25
N GLU A 453 -11.03 52.24 -1.69
CA GLU A 453 -12.47 52.06 -2.00
C GLU A 453 -12.72 51.01 -3.11
N GLN A 454 -11.81 50.90 -4.09
CA GLN A 454 -11.87 49.92 -5.17
C GLN A 454 -11.33 48.55 -4.76
N ILE A 455 -10.42 48.51 -3.77
CA ILE A 455 -9.88 47.27 -3.18
C ILE A 455 -10.97 46.50 -2.44
N VAL A 456 -11.94 47.19 -1.83
CA VAL A 456 -13.08 46.57 -1.14
C VAL A 456 -14.24 46.27 -2.11
N ALA A 457 -14.66 47.27 -2.90
CA ALA A 457 -15.88 47.14 -3.70
C ALA A 457 -15.76 46.13 -4.85
N LEU A 458 -14.57 46.00 -5.47
CA LEU A 458 -14.42 45.16 -6.66
C LEU A 458 -14.44 43.65 -6.32
N PRO A 459 -13.68 43.13 -5.34
CA PRO A 459 -13.78 41.74 -4.92
C PRO A 459 -15.18 41.35 -4.44
N SER A 460 -15.85 42.22 -3.68
CA SER A 460 -17.21 41.98 -3.18
C SER A 460 -18.23 41.89 -4.30
N ARG A 461 -18.20 42.81 -5.27
CA ARG A 461 -19.08 42.76 -6.45
C ARG A 461 -18.82 41.54 -7.32
N LEU A 462 -17.56 41.15 -7.52
CA LEU A 462 -17.24 39.98 -8.31
C LEU A 462 -17.68 38.69 -7.62
N THR A 463 -17.57 38.63 -6.30
CA THR A 463 -18.04 37.51 -5.48
C THR A 463 -19.56 37.42 -5.49
N ALA A 464 -20.26 38.53 -5.29
CA ALA A 464 -21.72 38.60 -5.42
C ALA A 464 -22.18 38.16 -6.81
N ASN A 465 -21.51 38.62 -7.87
CA ASN A 465 -21.82 38.19 -9.23
C ASN A 465 -21.60 36.68 -9.44
N LEU A 466 -20.55 36.08 -8.88
CA LEU A 466 -20.32 34.63 -8.98
C LEU A 466 -21.40 33.83 -8.24
N LEU A 467 -21.74 34.24 -7.01
CA LEU A 467 -22.77 33.59 -6.20
C LEU A 467 -24.15 33.74 -6.84
N ASN A 468 -24.52 34.95 -7.26
CA ASN A 468 -25.82 35.22 -7.86
C ASN A 468 -25.97 34.53 -9.22
N ARG A 469 -24.89 34.47 -10.01
CA ARG A 469 -24.88 33.71 -11.28
C ARG A 469 -25.02 32.20 -11.05
N TYR A 470 -24.48 31.67 -9.95
CA TYR A 470 -24.75 30.30 -9.53
C TYR A 470 -26.23 30.12 -9.15
N VAL A 471 -26.84 31.04 -8.42
CA VAL A 471 -28.28 30.98 -8.09
C VAL A 471 -29.16 31.06 -9.35
N ASP A 472 -28.80 31.91 -10.32
CA ASP A 472 -29.59 32.14 -11.53
C ASP A 472 -29.54 30.94 -12.50
N PHE A 473 -28.41 30.25 -12.59
CA PHE A 473 -28.21 29.22 -13.62
C PHE A 473 -27.74 27.86 -13.09
N LEU A 474 -27.53 27.72 -11.79
CA LEU A 474 -27.02 26.52 -11.11
C LEU A 474 -25.71 25.99 -11.73
N GLY A 475 -24.92 26.90 -12.30
CA GLY A 475 -23.65 26.60 -12.98
C GLY A 475 -23.76 26.05 -14.40
N TYR A 476 -24.97 25.86 -14.95
CA TYR A 476 -25.15 25.35 -16.32
C TYR A 476 -24.81 26.38 -17.39
N ASP A 477 -24.78 27.66 -17.05
CA ASP A 477 -24.37 28.74 -17.95
C ASP A 477 -22.87 28.65 -18.33
N ALA A 478 -22.04 28.08 -17.46
CA ALA A 478 -20.63 27.82 -17.71
C ALA A 478 -20.37 26.57 -18.57
N LEU A 479 -21.39 25.72 -18.76
CA LEU A 479 -21.30 24.51 -19.58
C LEU A 479 -21.68 24.78 -21.03
N GLU A 480 -21.03 24.05 -21.95
CA GLU A 480 -21.42 24.00 -23.37
C GLU A 480 -22.84 23.45 -23.52
N LEU A 481 -23.55 23.89 -24.57
CA LEU A 481 -24.98 23.56 -24.78
C LEU A 481 -25.25 22.05 -24.78
N ASP A 482 -24.33 21.26 -25.32
CA ASP A 482 -24.48 19.80 -25.45
C ASP A 482 -24.36 19.05 -24.10
N LYS A 483 -23.81 19.70 -23.07
CA LYS A 483 -23.60 19.12 -21.73
C LYS A 483 -24.68 19.54 -20.72
N ARG A 484 -25.62 20.37 -21.15
CA ARG A 484 -26.73 20.88 -20.34
C ARG A 484 -27.89 19.90 -20.38
N PRO A 485 -28.71 19.81 -19.31
CA PRO A 485 -29.89 18.97 -19.30
C PRO A 485 -30.85 19.43 -20.40
N LEU A 486 -31.42 18.45 -21.10
CA LEU A 486 -32.40 18.67 -22.14
C LEU A 486 -33.81 18.72 -21.54
N LEU A 487 -34.61 19.62 -22.11
CA LEU A 487 -36.02 19.80 -21.83
C LEU A 487 -36.83 19.17 -22.97
N PRO A 488 -37.70 18.18 -22.70
CA PRO A 488 -38.49 17.51 -23.72
C PRO A 488 -39.67 18.42 -24.12
N LEU A 489 -39.57 19.07 -25.28
CA LEU A 489 -40.63 19.88 -25.86
C LEU A 489 -41.22 19.17 -27.10
N GLU A 490 -42.46 19.49 -27.45
CA GLU A 490 -43.12 18.96 -28.67
C GLU A 490 -42.36 19.33 -29.96
N SER A 491 -41.64 20.44 -29.95
CA SER A 491 -40.79 20.92 -31.05
C SER A 491 -39.40 20.26 -31.12
N GLY A 492 -39.09 19.35 -30.20
CA GLY A 492 -37.79 18.68 -30.06
C GLY A 492 -37.06 19.05 -28.77
N PRO A 493 -36.10 18.23 -28.32
CA PRO A 493 -35.38 18.47 -27.07
C PRO A 493 -34.51 19.74 -27.17
N ARG A 494 -34.61 20.62 -26.17
CA ARG A 494 -33.86 21.87 -26.08
C ARG A 494 -32.99 21.90 -24.81
N PRO A 495 -31.72 22.32 -24.84
CA PRO A 495 -30.93 22.52 -23.62
C PRO A 495 -31.48 23.68 -22.77
N VAL A 496 -31.34 23.57 -21.46
CA VAL A 496 -31.68 24.67 -20.54
C VAL A 496 -30.80 25.91 -20.77
N PHE A 497 -31.39 27.10 -20.55
CA PHE A 497 -30.75 28.41 -20.64
C PHE A 497 -30.07 28.71 -21.98
N PRO A 498 -30.75 28.57 -23.14
CA PRO A 498 -30.17 28.82 -24.44
C PRO A 498 -29.76 30.29 -24.57
N PRO A 499 -28.62 30.60 -25.23
CA PRO A 499 -28.18 31.97 -25.41
C PRO A 499 -29.23 32.73 -26.22
N ARG A 500 -29.61 33.92 -25.74
CA ARG A 500 -30.53 34.78 -26.48
C ARG A 500 -29.82 35.39 -27.67
N ALA A 501 -30.47 35.34 -28.83
CA ALA A 501 -29.98 36.03 -30.01
C ALA A 501 -29.99 37.54 -29.75
N VAL A 502 -28.83 38.19 -29.86
CA VAL A 502 -28.74 39.65 -29.82
C VAL A 502 -29.40 40.18 -31.10
N PRO A 503 -30.48 40.98 -31.02
CA PRO A 503 -31.13 41.51 -32.21
C PRO A 503 -30.13 42.32 -33.03
N ARG A 504 -29.98 42.02 -34.32
CA ARG A 504 -29.23 42.88 -35.25
C ARG A 504 -30.16 44.00 -35.71
N GLY A 505 -30.08 45.15 -35.03
CA GLY A 505 -30.96 46.31 -35.22
C GLY A 505 -31.68 46.70 -33.93
N GLY A 506 -32.69 47.57 -34.02
CA GLY A 506 -33.55 47.89 -32.87
C GLY A 506 -34.33 46.66 -32.37
N PRO A 507 -34.91 46.70 -31.15
CA PRO A 507 -35.65 45.59 -30.59
C PRO A 507 -36.86 45.23 -31.48
N GLN A 508 -36.87 44.01 -32.02
CA GLN A 508 -38.03 43.48 -32.74
C GLN A 508 -39.02 42.91 -31.72
N LEU A 509 -40.11 43.63 -31.49
CA LEU A 509 -41.17 43.23 -30.58
C LEU A 509 -42.23 42.44 -31.36
N SER A 510 -42.56 41.23 -30.88
CA SER A 510 -43.66 40.44 -31.43
C SER A 510 -45.01 41.00 -30.99
N GLU A 511 -46.06 40.76 -31.79
CA GLU A 511 -47.44 41.17 -31.46
C GLU A 511 -47.97 40.51 -30.17
N ARG A 512 -47.43 39.34 -29.80
CA ARG A 512 -47.72 38.65 -28.55
C ARG A 512 -46.53 38.77 -27.61
N GLN A 513 -46.82 38.99 -26.33
CA GLN A 513 -45.81 38.95 -25.26
C GLN A 513 -45.15 37.57 -25.24
N SER A 514 -43.81 37.56 -25.14
CA SER A 514 -43.05 36.31 -24.98
C SER A 514 -43.34 35.67 -23.62
N THR A 515 -43.45 34.35 -23.58
CA THR A 515 -43.58 33.53 -22.35
C THR A 515 -42.25 33.37 -21.61
N TYR A 516 -41.47 34.45 -21.54
CA TYR A 516 -40.10 34.42 -21.04
C TYR A 516 -40.01 33.86 -19.61
N ASP A 517 -40.89 34.33 -18.72
CA ASP A 517 -40.88 33.92 -17.32
C ASP A 517 -41.14 32.42 -17.18
N GLN A 518 -42.14 31.90 -17.92
CA GLN A 518 -42.47 30.48 -17.93
C GLN A 518 -41.30 29.63 -18.47
N ASP A 519 -40.67 30.06 -19.57
CA ASP A 519 -39.52 29.34 -20.15
C ASP A 519 -38.34 29.32 -19.18
N TYR A 520 -38.07 30.45 -18.51
CA TYR A 520 -36.99 30.55 -17.53
C TYR A 520 -37.25 29.70 -16.28
N TYR A 521 -38.46 29.74 -15.71
CA TYR A 521 -38.80 28.91 -14.55
C TYR A 521 -38.72 27.42 -14.87
N THR A 522 -39.17 27.03 -16.06
CA THR A 522 -39.10 25.63 -16.52
C THR A 522 -37.66 25.17 -16.70
N ASP A 523 -36.80 26.01 -17.31
CA ASP A 523 -35.37 25.74 -17.46
C ASP A 523 -34.69 25.60 -16.09
N TRP A 524 -35.00 26.51 -15.16
CA TRP A 524 -34.41 26.52 -13.82
C TRP A 524 -34.80 25.29 -13.00
N ILE A 525 -36.08 24.92 -13.00
CA ILE A 525 -36.57 23.74 -12.27
C ILE A 525 -35.98 22.45 -12.87
N ARG A 526 -35.84 22.37 -14.21
CA ARG A 526 -35.17 21.24 -14.86
C ARG A 526 -33.69 21.17 -14.50
N ALA A 527 -33.01 22.31 -14.45
CA ALA A 527 -31.62 22.41 -14.01
C ALA A 527 -31.45 21.99 -12.54
N TYR A 528 -32.38 22.36 -11.66
CA TYR A 528 -32.39 21.93 -10.27
C TYR A 528 -32.52 20.41 -10.11
N LEU A 529 -33.42 19.77 -10.86
CA LEU A 529 -33.56 18.31 -10.82
C LEU A 529 -32.28 17.58 -11.26
N ASP A 530 -31.62 18.07 -12.31
CA ASP A 530 -30.34 17.53 -12.79
C ASP A 530 -29.20 17.83 -11.79
N LEU A 531 -29.24 18.96 -11.09
CA LEU A 531 -28.28 19.31 -10.04
C LEU A 531 -28.33 18.29 -8.90
N VAL A 532 -29.53 17.97 -8.40
CA VAL A 532 -29.71 16.98 -7.32
C VAL A 532 -29.23 15.60 -7.74
N GLU A 533 -29.55 15.18 -8.98
CA GLU A 533 -29.08 13.90 -9.51
C GLU A 533 -27.54 13.83 -9.54
N ARG A 534 -26.87 14.88 -10.00
CA ARG A 534 -25.40 14.96 -10.01
C ARG A 534 -24.81 15.05 -8.61
N ASN A 535 -25.46 15.74 -7.68
CA ASN A 535 -25.02 15.82 -6.28
C ASN A 535 -25.13 14.46 -5.58
N ALA A 536 -26.20 13.73 -5.80
CA ALA A 536 -26.43 12.43 -5.17
C ALA A 536 -25.43 11.34 -5.65
N ARG A 537 -24.87 11.50 -6.85
CA ARG A 537 -23.78 10.66 -7.37
C ARG A 537 -22.40 11.08 -6.87
N PHE A 538 -22.27 12.17 -6.13
CA PHE A 538 -21.00 12.73 -5.70
C PHE A 538 -20.78 12.48 -4.20
N HIS A 539 -19.71 11.74 -3.84
CA HIS A 539 -19.34 11.45 -2.46
C HIS A 539 -17.83 11.70 -2.26
N ASP A 540 -17.45 12.41 -1.20
CA ASP A 540 -16.04 12.72 -0.86
C ASP A 540 -15.18 13.27 -2.02
N GLY A 541 -15.76 14.12 -2.86
CA GLY A 541 -15.01 14.76 -3.95
C GLY A 541 -14.91 13.94 -5.24
N ALA A 542 -15.54 12.76 -5.31
CA ALA A 542 -15.55 11.89 -6.49
C ALA A 542 -16.97 11.44 -6.88
N GLU A 543 -17.18 11.20 -8.17
CA GLU A 543 -18.41 10.59 -8.68
C GLU A 543 -18.38 9.08 -8.40
N VAL A 544 -19.39 8.58 -7.69
CA VAL A 544 -19.52 7.16 -7.34
C VAL A 544 -20.22 6.44 -8.49
N ASP A 545 -19.50 5.55 -9.18
CA ASP A 545 -20.09 4.59 -10.10
C ASP A 545 -20.81 3.49 -9.30
N LEU A 546 -22.14 3.53 -9.34
CA LEU A 546 -23.01 2.61 -8.62
C LEU A 546 -22.81 1.15 -9.05
N ALA A 547 -22.56 0.90 -10.34
CA ALA A 547 -22.33 -0.46 -10.85
C ALA A 547 -20.99 -1.01 -10.36
N ALA A 548 -19.96 -0.16 -10.33
CA ALA A 548 -18.66 -0.52 -9.76
C ALA A 548 -18.75 -0.78 -8.25
N ASN A 549 -19.44 0.07 -7.49
CA ASN A 549 -19.60 -0.09 -6.04
C ASN A 549 -20.33 -1.41 -5.69
N ARG A 550 -21.37 -1.78 -6.45
CA ARG A 550 -22.08 -3.06 -6.26
C ARG A 550 -21.17 -4.27 -6.50
N ASN A 551 -20.41 -4.26 -7.60
CA ASN A 551 -19.45 -5.33 -7.90
C ASN A 551 -18.38 -5.44 -6.80
N LEU A 552 -17.94 -4.31 -6.25
CA LEU A 552 -17.00 -4.26 -5.14
C LEU A 552 -17.58 -4.90 -3.87
N GLY A 553 -18.83 -4.61 -3.54
CA GLY A 553 -19.54 -5.22 -2.41
C GLY A 553 -19.70 -6.73 -2.54
N GLU A 554 -20.03 -7.24 -3.73
CA GLU A 554 -20.08 -8.69 -3.99
C GLU A 554 -18.70 -9.35 -3.81
N LEU A 555 -17.64 -8.70 -4.29
CA LEU A 555 -16.27 -9.19 -4.18
C LEU A 555 -15.82 -9.23 -2.72
N LEU A 556 -16.08 -8.17 -1.94
CA LEU A 556 -15.82 -8.12 -0.50
C LEU A 556 -16.58 -9.23 0.25
N THR A 557 -17.83 -9.48 -0.14
CA THR A 557 -18.64 -10.56 0.45
C THR A 557 -18.03 -11.93 0.16
N ARG A 558 -17.56 -12.20 -1.06
CA ARG A 558 -16.86 -13.45 -1.40
C ARG A 558 -15.53 -13.59 -0.64
N LEU A 559 -14.77 -12.50 -0.52
CA LEU A 559 -13.53 -12.49 0.24
C LEU A 559 -13.74 -12.77 1.73
N ARG A 560 -14.86 -12.32 2.31
CA ARG A 560 -15.20 -12.54 3.73
C ARG A 560 -15.91 -13.86 4.02
N SER A 561 -16.75 -14.35 3.11
CA SER A 561 -17.64 -15.51 3.35
C SER A 561 -16.99 -16.88 3.29
N ALA A 562 -15.87 -17.04 2.57
CA ALA A 562 -15.14 -18.31 2.53
C ALA A 562 -14.02 -18.40 3.58
N ALA A 563 -14.11 -17.63 4.67
CA ALA A 563 -13.22 -17.72 5.83
C ALA A 563 -13.72 -18.76 6.83
#